data_AF-A0A7Y4ER56-F1
#
_entry.id   AF-A0A7Y4ER56-F1
#
_cell.length_a   1.000
_cell.length_b   1.000
_cell.length_c   1.000
_cell.angle_alpha   90.00
_cell.angle_beta   90.00
_cell.angle_gamma   90.00
#
_symmetry.space_group_name_H-M   'P 1'
#
loop_
_entity.id
_entity.type
_entity.pdbx_description
1 polymer ?
#
loop_
_entity_poly.entity_id
_entity_poly.type
_entity_poly.pdbx_seq_one_letter_code
_entity_poly.pdbx_strand_id
1 'polypeptide(L)' 'MDRKEYLALSEELAKPIDFDELVAIGALTQKGKSYYLGNKELLPKYVSRKIKSMEQNRNGMKVTFRK' A
#
# COMPACT_ATOMS: atom_id res chain seq x y z
N MET A 1 -9.48 -7.60 25.01
CA MET A 1 -9.13 -6.63 23.95
C MET A 1 -9.99 -5.40 24.17
N ASP A 2 -9.33 -4.27 24.40
CA ASP A 2 -9.95 -3.04 24.85
C ASP A 2 -10.53 -2.25 23.66
N ARG A 3 -11.71 -1.64 23.83
CA ARG A 3 -12.45 -0.95 22.75
C ARG A 3 -11.62 0.14 22.05
N LYS A 4 -10.65 0.72 22.75
CA LYS A 4 -9.75 1.75 22.22
C LYS A 4 -8.78 1.25 21.17
N GLU A 5 -8.30 0.02 21.27
CA GLU A 5 -7.40 -0.55 20.25
C GLU A 5 -8.12 -0.78 18.91
N TYR A 6 -9.41 -1.14 18.95
CA TYR A 6 -10.20 -1.40 17.75
C TYR A 6 -10.51 -0.12 16.94
N LEU A 7 -10.69 1.00 17.65
CA LEU A 7 -10.93 2.31 17.05
C LEU A 7 -9.67 2.88 16.39
N ALA A 8 -8.52 2.82 17.08
CA ALA A 8 -7.24 3.22 16.51
C ALA A 8 -6.90 2.40 15.25
N LEU A 9 -7.11 1.08 15.30
CA LEU A 9 -6.92 0.21 14.14
C LEU A 9 -7.88 0.53 12.99
N SER A 10 -9.12 0.89 13.30
CA SER A 10 -10.14 1.26 12.31
C SER A 10 -9.85 2.62 11.68
N GLU A 11 -9.35 3.60 12.43
CA GLU A 11 -8.89 4.89 11.89
C GLU A 11 -7.67 4.71 10.99
N GLU A 12 -6.71 3.84 11.35
CA GLU A 12 -5.58 3.49 10.47
C GLU A 12 -6.02 2.77 9.19
N LEU A 13 -7.06 1.92 9.26
CA LEU A 13 -7.61 1.19 8.10
C LEU A 13 -8.52 2.07 7.22
N ALA A 14 -9.18 3.07 7.81
CA ALA A 14 -10.04 4.03 7.14
C ALA A 14 -9.26 5.13 6.41
N LYS A 15 -7.96 5.29 6.69
CA LYS A 15 -7.11 6.20 5.92
C LYS A 15 -7.14 5.82 4.43
N PRO A 16 -7.44 6.78 3.54
CA PRO A 16 -7.27 6.56 2.12
C PRO A 16 -5.83 6.13 1.87
N ILE A 17 -5.63 5.19 0.93
CA ILE A 17 -4.27 4.86 0.52
C ILE A 17 -3.75 6.09 -0.22
N ASP A 18 -2.82 6.81 0.41
CA ASP A 18 -2.16 7.94 -0.22
C ASP A 18 -1.05 7.42 -1.13
N PHE A 19 -1.44 7.08 -2.37
CA PHE A 19 -0.52 6.55 -3.37
C PHE A 19 0.60 7.55 -3.70
N ASP A 20 0.30 8.85 -3.62
CA ASP A 20 1.27 9.92 -3.89
C ASP A 20 2.36 9.93 -2.81
N GLU A 21 1.97 9.88 -1.54
CA GLU A 21 2.92 9.77 -0.42
C GLU A 21 3.74 8.47 -0.50
N LEU A 22 3.11 7.33 -0.82
CA LEU A 22 3.80 6.05 -0.98
C LEU A 22 4.83 6.08 -2.12
N VAL A 23 4.55 6.83 -3.19
CA VAL A 23 5.51 7.05 -4.29
C VAL A 23 6.60 8.01 -3.86
N ALA A 24 6.26 9.09 -3.13
CA ALA A 24 7.21 10.08 -2.63
C ALA A 24 8.23 9.48 -1.65
N ILE A 25 7.80 8.58 -0.76
CA ILE A 25 8.70 7.86 0.16
C ILE A 25 9.44 6.68 -0.51
N GLY A 26 9.12 6.35 -1.76
CA GLY A 26 9.74 5.24 -2.50
C GLY A 26 9.23 3.84 -2.10
N ALA A 27 8.14 3.75 -1.33
CA ALA A 27 7.48 2.48 -1.05
C ALA A 27 6.84 1.89 -2.31
N LEU A 28 6.29 2.76 -3.16
CA LEU A 28 5.76 2.44 -4.48
C LEU A 28 6.49 3.22 -5.57
N THR A 29 6.44 2.68 -6.78
CA THR A 29 6.94 3.35 -7.97
C THR A 29 5.80 3.43 -8.97
N GLN A 30 5.35 4.63 -9.31
CA GLN A 30 4.35 4.81 -10.36
C GLN A 30 5.04 4.77 -11.73
N LYS A 31 4.60 3.85 -12.60
CA LYS A 31 4.94 3.89 -14.03
C LYS A 31 3.64 4.00 -14.83
N GLY A 32 3.38 5.21 -15.34
CA GLY A 32 2.14 5.53 -16.03
C GLY A 32 0.92 5.34 -15.10
N LYS A 33 -0.01 4.48 -15.51
CA LYS A 33 -1.23 4.17 -14.72
C LYS A 33 -1.07 3.00 -13.73
N SER A 34 0.11 2.40 -13.65
CA SER A 34 0.37 1.23 -12.81
C SER A 34 1.34 1.55 -11.68
N TYR A 35 1.07 0.96 -10.50
CA TYR A 35 1.97 1.03 -9.35
C TYR A 35 2.81 -0.24 -9.27
N TYR A 36 4.07 -0.05 -8.91
CA TYR A 36 5.06 -1.10 -8.72
C TYR A 36 5.57 -1.04 -7.29
N LEU A 37 5.92 -2.19 -6.73
CA LEU A 37 6.58 -2.28 -5.44
C LEU A 37 7.98 -1.70 -5.59
N GLY A 38 8.26 -0.61 -4.86
CA GLY A 38 9.60 -0.04 -4.74
C GLY A 38 10.29 -0.69 -3.56
N ASN A 39 10.08 -0.13 -2.37
CA ASN A 39 10.59 -0.67 -1.13
C ASN A 39 9.47 -1.24 -0.24
N LYS A 40 9.50 -2.57 -0.03
CA LYS A 40 8.52 -3.29 0.80
C LYS A 40 8.63 -2.89 2.28
N GLU A 41 9.80 -2.47 2.76
CA GLU A 41 10.00 -2.08 4.15
C GLU A 41 9.34 -0.74 4.48
N LEU A 42 9.26 0.14 3.49
CA LEU A 42 8.58 1.44 3.59
C LEU A 42 7.08 1.32 3.34
N LEU A 43 6.60 0.14 2.92
CA LEU A 43 5.19 -0.08 2.64
C LEU A 43 4.43 -0.33 3.96
N PRO A 44 3.46 0.52 4.34
CA PRO A 44 2.72 0.34 5.57
C PRO A 44 1.96 -1.00 5.57
N LYS A 45 1.88 -1.64 6.74
CA LYS A 45 1.18 -2.93 6.88
C LYS A 45 -0.28 -2.88 6.41
N TYR A 46 -0.98 -1.76 6.62
CA TYR A 46 -2.37 -1.59 6.17
C TYR A 46 -2.46 -1.54 4.63
N VAL A 47 -1.49 -0.92 3.95
CA VAL A 47 -1.38 -0.88 2.49
C VAL A 47 -1.07 -2.27 1.95
N SER A 48 -0.12 -2.98 2.57
CA SER A 48 0.23 -4.36 2.19
C SER A 48 -0.97 -5.30 2.24
N ARG A 49 -1.86 -5.11 3.23
CA ARG A 49 -3.11 -5.89 3.37
C ARG A 49 -4.15 -5.54 2.31
N LYS A 50 -4.14 -4.30 1.79
CA LYS A 50 -5.00 -3.87 0.69
C LYS A 50 -4.48 -4.32 -0.68
N ILE A 51 -3.29 -4.90 -0.78
CA ILE A 51 -2.79 -5.50 -2.04
C ILE A 51 -3.67 -6.70 -2.40
N LYS A 52 -4.37 -6.60 -3.53
CA LYS A 52 -5.17 -7.68 -4.12
C LYS A 52 -4.27 -8.72 -4.76
N SER A 53 -3.30 -8.28 -5.55
CA SER A 53 -2.44 -9.13 -6.36
C SER A 53 -1.10 -8.45 -6.60
N MET A 54 -0.06 -9.26 -6.69
CA MET A 54 1.28 -8.82 -7.08
C MET A 54 1.70 -9.63 -8.30
N GLU A 55 2.08 -8.94 -9.37
CA GLU A 55 2.49 -9.56 -10.63
C GLU A 55 3.88 -9.09 -11.00
N GLN A 56 4.82 -10.02 -11.16
CA GLN A 56 6.16 -9.70 -11.61
C GLN A 56 6.20 -9.58 -13.14
N ASN A 57 6.77 -8.50 -13.65
CA ASN A 57 6.94 -8.26 -15.07
C ASN A 57 8.30 -7.60 -15.35
N ARG A 58 8.61 -7.33 -16.64
CA ARG A 58 9.88 -6.73 -17.06
C ARG A 58 10.18 -5.37 -16.40
N ASN A 59 9.16 -4.68 -15.87
CA ASN A 59 9.29 -3.38 -15.24
C ASN A 59 9.45 -3.44 -13.72
N GLY A 60 9.30 -4.63 -13.12
CA GLY A 60 9.33 -4.85 -11.67
C GLY A 60 8.11 -5.61 -11.17
N MET A 61 7.84 -5.51 -9.87
CA MET A 61 6.72 -6.17 -9.22
C MET A 61 5.51 -5.23 -9.19
N LYS A 62 4.59 -5.40 -10.13
CA LYS A 62 3.36 -4.60 -10.20
C LYS A 62 2.45 -4.97 -9.04
N VAL A 63 1.93 -3.98 -8.33
CA VAL A 63 0.98 -4.16 -7.23
C VAL A 63 -0.39 -3.64 -7.64
N THR A 64 -1.40 -4.48 -7.44
CA THR A 64 -2.80 -4.12 -7.67
C THR A 64 -3.49 -4.07 -6.32
N PHE A 65 -4.11 -2.95 -5.99
CA PHE A 65 -4.81 -2.75 -4.72
C PHE A 65 -6.30 -3.07 -4.85
N ARG A 66 -6.91 -3.52 -3.76
CA ARG A 66 -8.37 -3.57 -3.62
C ARG A 66 -8.88 -2.14 -3.46
N LYS A 67 -9.98 -1.82 -4.15
CA LYS A 67 -10.72 -0.57 -3.96
C LYS A 67 -11.30 -0.51 -2.55
#